data_AF-T1D955-F1
#
_entry.id   AF-T1D955-F1
#
_cell.length_a   1.000
_cell.length_b   1.000
_cell.length_c   1.000
_cell.angle_alpha   90.00
_cell.angle_beta   90.00
_cell.angle_gamma   90.00
#
_symmetry.space_group_name_H-M   'P 1'
#
loop_
_entity.id
_entity.type
_entity.pdbx_description
1 polymer ?
#
loop_
_entity_poly.entity_id
_entity_poly.type
_entity_poly.pdbx_seq_one_letter_code
_entity_poly.pdbx_strand_id
1 'polypeptide(L)' 'WQDTRARFGSGGPFLFGAFGCADAMYAPVALRFLVYGIALPPVAQAYVDAILALPAIAEWRAAAALETD' A
#
# COMPACT_ATOMS: atom_id res chain seq x y z
N TRP A 1 6.53 1.29 -8.11
CA TRP A 1 6.75 0.31 -7.03
C TRP A 1 7.78 -0.76 -7.39
N GLN A 2 7.66 -1.43 -8.54
CA GLN A 2 8.60 -2.50 -8.91
C GLN A 2 10.07 -2.04 -8.97
N ASP A 3 10.38 -1.00 -9.74
CA ASP A 3 11.75 -0.46 -9.84
C ASP A 3 12.31 -0.06 -8.47
N THR A 4 11.54 0.71 -7.71
CA THR A 4 11.92 1.17 -6.37
C THR A 4 12.23 0.00 -5.44
N ARG A 5 11.36 -1.02 -5.40
CA ARG A 5 11.57 -2.20 -4.56
C ARG A 5 12.73 -3.06 -5.04
N ALA A 6 12.94 -3.18 -6.35
CA ALA A 6 14.08 -3.89 -6.91
C ALA A 6 15.41 -3.26 -6.50
N ARG A 7 15.45 -1.92 -6.37
CA ARG A 7 16.67 -1.16 -6.05
C ARG A 7 16.89 -0.95 -4.55
N PHE A 8 15.81 -0.80 -3.77
CA PHE A 8 15.90 -0.34 -2.38
C PHE A 8 15.05 -1.17 -1.40
N GLY A 9 14.30 -2.16 -1.87
CA GLY A 9 13.32 -2.90 -1.07
C GLY A 9 13.87 -4.10 -0.29
N SER A 10 15.18 -4.38 -0.31
CA SER A 10 15.74 -5.60 0.30
C SER A 10 15.50 -5.72 1.81
N GLY A 11 15.23 -4.61 2.50
CA GLY A 11 15.00 -4.55 3.94
C GLY A 11 13.57 -4.89 4.41
N GLY A 12 12.66 -5.28 3.52
CA GLY A 12 11.29 -5.61 3.90
C GLY A 12 10.25 -5.40 2.80
N PRO A 13 8.95 -5.42 3.16
CA PRO A 13 7.88 -5.45 2.16
C PRO A 13 7.58 -4.08 1.52
N PHE A 14 8.10 -2.99 2.08
CA PHE A 14 7.81 -1.61 1.69
C PHE A 14 8.77 -1.05 0.64
N LEU A 15 8.52 0.16 0.14
CA LEU A 15 9.26 0.74 -0.99
C LEU A 15 10.77 0.81 -0.76
N PHE A 16 11.18 1.10 0.47
CA PHE A 16 12.58 1.18 0.91
C PHE A 16 12.88 0.16 2.02
N GLY A 17 12.17 -0.97 2.01
CA GLY A 17 12.30 -2.06 2.96
C GLY A 17 11.41 -1.89 4.19
N ALA A 18 11.71 -0.92 5.05
CA ALA A 18 10.87 -0.55 6.19
C ALA A 18 9.77 0.43 5.77
N PHE A 19 8.65 0.43 6.50
CA PHE A 19 7.57 1.39 6.27
C PHE A 19 8.05 2.81 6.50
N GLY A 20 7.71 3.72 5.59
CA GLY A 20 8.07 5.14 5.71
C GLY A 20 7.07 6.08 5.04
N CYS A 21 7.46 7.35 4.95
CA CYS A 21 6.62 8.41 4.41
C CYS A 21 6.20 8.17 2.95
N ALA A 22 7.06 7.56 2.14
CA ALA A 22 6.73 7.19 0.76
C ALA A 22 5.56 6.19 0.74
N ASP A 23 5.57 5.18 1.61
CA ASP A 23 4.51 4.19 1.69
C ASP A 23 3.18 4.83 2.13
N ALA A 24 3.23 5.71 3.14
CA ALA A 24 2.07 6.48 3.59
C ALA A 24 1.48 7.35 2.47
N MET A 25 2.33 8.02 1.69
CA MET A 25 1.90 8.82 0.53
C MET A 25 1.23 7.95 -0.55
N TYR A 26 1.75 6.74 -0.78
CA TYR A 26 1.22 5.83 -1.81
C TYR A 26 0.06 4.94 -1.32
N ALA A 27 -0.28 4.94 -0.03
CA ALA A 27 -1.34 4.11 0.53
C ALA A 27 -2.71 4.32 -0.16
N PRO A 28 -3.17 5.57 -0.43
CA PRO A 28 -4.40 5.81 -1.19
C PRO A 28 -4.39 5.21 -2.59
N VAL A 29 -3.22 5.17 -3.24
CA VAL A 29 -3.07 4.58 -4.56
C VAL A 29 -3.21 3.06 -4.48
N ALA A 30 -2.60 2.42 -3.47
CA ALA A 30 -2.76 1.00 -3.20
C ALA A 30 -4.23 0.62 -2.93
N LEU A 31 -4.96 1.44 -2.16
CA LEU A 31 -6.38 1.22 -1.86
C LEU A 31 -7.28 1.20 -3.10
N ARG A 32 -6.96 1.96 -4.15
CA ARG A 32 -7.76 1.96 -5.40
C ARG A 32 -7.76 0.61 -6.11
N PHE A 33 -6.71 -0.19 -5.95
CA PHE A 33 -6.65 -1.52 -6.57
C PHE A 33 -7.63 -2.52 -5.94
N LEU A 34 -8.10 -2.28 -4.70
CA LEU A 34 -9.17 -3.08 -4.10
C LEU A 34 -10.51 -2.92 -4.82
N VAL A 35 -10.79 -1.72 -5.30
CA VAL A 35 -12.11 -1.38 -5.87
C VAL A 35 -12.18 -1.78 -7.35
N TYR A 36 -11.08 -1.58 -8.08
CA TYR A 36 -11.08 -1.74 -9.54
C TYR A 36 -10.78 -3.16 -10.02
N GLY A 37 -10.35 -4.08 -9.14
CA GLY A 37 -10.09 -5.48 -9.50
C GLY A 37 -9.00 -5.68 -10.56
N ILE A 38 -8.09 -4.72 -10.69
CA ILE A 38 -7.02 -4.73 -11.69
C ILE A 38 -5.92 -5.69 -11.24
N ALA A 39 -5.60 -6.68 -12.07
CA ALA A 39 -4.49 -7.60 -11.81
C ALA A 39 -3.15 -6.85 -11.84
N LEU A 40 -2.36 -7.02 -10.78
CA LEU A 40 -1.02 -6.44 -10.66
C LEU A 40 0.04 -7.52 -10.87
N PRO A 41 1.22 -7.15 -11.41
CA PRO A 41 2.35 -8.06 -11.41
C PRO A 41 2.80 -8.38 -9.97
N PRO A 42 3.42 -9.54 -9.71
CA PRO A 42 3.62 -10.07 -8.35
C PRO A 42 4.28 -9.11 -7.36
N VAL A 43 5.31 -8.36 -7.79
CA VAL A 43 6.02 -7.41 -6.91
C VAL A 43 5.14 -6.22 -6.51
N ALA A 44 4.27 -5.76 -7.40
CA ALA A 44 3.32 -4.70 -7.11
C ALA A 44 2.18 -5.20 -6.22
N GLN A 45 1.67 -6.41 -6.48
CA GLN A 45 0.66 -7.03 -5.64
C GLN A 45 1.15 -7.22 -4.21
N ALA A 46 2.35 -7.78 -4.02
CA ALA A 46 2.93 -7.97 -2.69
C ALA A 46 3.14 -6.65 -1.92
N TYR A 47 3.36 -5.54 -2.63
CA TYR A 47 3.43 -4.22 -2.00
C TYR A 47 2.05 -3.73 -1.55
N VAL A 48 1.03 -3.87 -2.40
CA VAL A 48 -0.36 -3.54 -2.06
C VAL A 48 -0.81 -4.36 -0.85
N ASP A 49 -0.57 -5.66 -0.85
CA ASP A 49 -0.93 -6.55 0.27
C ASP A 49 -0.26 -6.10 1.58
N ALA A 50 1.01 -5.69 1.53
CA ALA A 50 1.74 -5.18 2.69
C ALA A 50 1.15 -3.87 3.24
N ILE A 51 0.74 -2.95 2.36
CA ILE A 51 0.03 -1.73 2.77
C ILE A 51 -1.31 -2.09 3.42
N LEU A 52 -2.08 -2.98 2.80
CA LEU A 52 -3.41 -3.37 3.27
C LEU A 52 -3.38 -4.10 4.62
N ALA A 53 -2.27 -4.76 4.95
CA ALA A 53 -2.06 -5.42 6.22
C ALA A 53 -1.76 -4.44 7.38
N LEU A 54 -1.54 -3.15 7.12
CA LEU A 54 -1.26 -2.17 8.17
C LEU A 54 -2.51 -1.88 9.02
N PRO A 55 -2.42 -1.95 10.36
CA PRO A 55 -3.53 -1.57 11.25
C PRO A 55 -4.03 -0.14 11.00
N ALA A 56 -3.11 0.80 10.76
CA ALA A 56 -3.43 2.19 10.44
C ALA A 56 -4.29 2.33 9.17
N ILE A 57 -4.13 1.42 8.19
CA ILE A 57 -4.96 1.41 6.97
C ILE A 57 -6.36 0.88 7.27
N ALA A 58 -6.50 -0.12 8.14
CA ALA A 58 -7.81 -0.57 8.60
C ALA A 58 -8.55 0.53 9.36
N GLU A 59 -7.87 1.21 10.28
CA GLU A 59 -8.42 2.35 11.04
C GLU A 59 -8.83 3.50 10.12
N TRP A 60 -7.98 3.88 9.17
CA TRP A 60 -8.30 4.95 8.23
C TRP A 60 -9.52 4.60 7.36
N ARG A 61 -9.63 3.38 6.86
CA ARG A 61 -10.80 2.94 6.08
C ARG A 61 -12.09 2.95 6.92
N ALA A 62 -12.00 2.57 8.18
CA ALA A 62 -13.14 2.62 9.10
C ALA A 62 -13.58 4.07 9.36
N ALA A 63 -12.63 4.99 9.56
CA ALA A 63 -12.92 6.41 9.74
C ALA A 63 -13.55 7.03 8.48
N ALA A 64 -12.99 6.74 7.29
CA ALA A 64 -13.52 7.22 6.02
C ALA A 64 -14.96 6.74 5.76
N ALA A 65 -15.31 5.53 6.21
CA ALA A 65 -16.68 5.00 6.08
C ALA A 65 -17.71 5.73 6.97
N LEU A 66 -17.26 6.52 7.95
CA LEU A 66 -18.11 7.32 8.84
C LEU A 66 -18.18 8.80 8.41
N GLU A 67 -17.42 9.23 7.40
CA GLU A 67 -17.47 10.60 6.91
C GLU A 67 -18.85 10.91 6.29
N THR A 68 -19.47 11.98 6.77
CA THR A 68 -20.71 12.55 6.24
C THR A 68 -20.42 13.87 5.54
N ASP A 69 -20.99 14.09 4.37
CA ASP A 69 -20.87 15.34 3.57
C ASP A 69 -21.68 16.50 4.19
#